data_AF-A0A357LH06-F1
#
_entry.id   AF-A0A357LH06-F1
#
_cell.length_a   1.000
_cell.length_b   1.000
_cell.length_c   1.000
_cell.angle_alpha   90.00
_cell.angle_beta   90.00
_cell.angle_gamma   90.00
#
_symmetry.space_group_name_H-M   'P 1'
#
loop_
_entity.id
_entity.type
_entity.pdbx_description
1 polymer ?
#
loop_
_entity_poly.entity_id
_entity_poly.type
_entity_poly.pdbx_seq_one_letter_code
_entity_poly.pdbx_strand_id
1 'polypeptide(L)'
;MALSGRTVDARRRDCISGRASMNALLGFGVSGPHGARWFAEKKLTRLIAQAIDGGVRDFDTAPFYGDAQLRLGRALRSIGAREILVSTKTGTRRAGLRAVKDFSANAIRADVEGSLKGLGREFLDTLYLHGPAPAEIDAALPVLRALQAEGTVRRIGVCGEGAALDHALASGFDAIMGVFNVIDRRHEGVFSRARARGVQTVAIAPLAQGAFAKQSAPRSASDAWRLARATMRGGARSKSNAAIKASEALSAVESLSPSGAALAFVLQGGLASLALT
;
A
#
# COMPACT_ATOMS: atom_id res chain seq x y z
N MET A 1 20.76 32.93 21.95
CA MET A 1 20.49 31.78 22.84
C MET A 1 20.21 30.58 21.94
N ALA A 2 21.21 29.74 21.73
CA ALA A 2 21.24 28.69 20.71
C ALA A 2 20.43 27.47 21.16
N LEU A 3 19.49 26.99 20.33
CA LEU A 3 18.79 25.74 20.55
C LEU A 3 19.67 24.59 20.04
N SER A 4 20.19 23.84 21.01
CA SER A 4 21.08 22.70 20.85
C SER A 4 20.52 21.63 19.92
N GLY A 5 21.29 21.27 18.89
CA GLY A 5 21.05 20.11 18.05
C GLY A 5 21.00 18.83 18.86
N ARG A 6 19.86 18.15 18.82
CA ARG A 6 19.76 16.76 19.26
C ARG A 6 20.20 15.89 18.10
N THR A 7 21.41 15.37 18.25
CA THR A 7 21.97 14.32 17.42
C THR A 7 20.99 13.16 17.32
N VAL A 8 20.56 12.87 16.08
CA VAL A 8 19.77 11.68 15.76
C VAL A 8 20.61 10.45 16.11
N ASP A 9 20.13 9.70 17.10
CA ASP A 9 20.73 8.48 17.65
C ASP A 9 21.22 7.55 16.52
N ALA A 10 22.48 7.13 16.61
CA ALA A 10 23.16 6.30 15.61
C ALA A 10 22.43 4.97 15.36
N ARG A 11 21.62 4.47 16.31
CA ARG A 11 20.78 3.28 16.10
C ARG A 11 19.59 3.48 15.15
N ARG A 12 19.18 4.72 14.86
CA ARG A 12 18.15 5.00 13.84
C ARG A 12 18.72 5.03 12.41
N ARG A 13 20.04 5.13 12.24
CA ARG A 13 20.70 5.09 10.92
C ARG A 13 20.73 3.69 10.31
N ASP A 14 20.71 2.63 11.12
CA ASP A 14 20.73 1.25 10.61
C ASP A 14 19.40 0.82 9.96
N CYS A 15 18.28 1.46 10.32
CA CYS A 15 17.03 1.32 9.57
C CYS A 15 17.06 2.05 8.20
N ILE A 16 17.98 3.01 8.03
CA ILE A 16 18.14 3.83 6.83
C ILE A 16 19.15 3.19 5.87
N SER A 17 20.09 2.37 6.36
CA SER A 17 21.06 1.65 5.53
C SER A 17 20.45 0.39 4.88
N GLY A 18 19.39 0.53 4.08
CA GLY A 18 19.00 -0.37 2.97
C GLY A 18 18.79 -1.88 3.22
N ARG A 19 19.00 -2.41 4.43
CA ARG A 19 18.99 -3.86 4.71
C ARG A 19 17.78 -4.34 5.50
N ALA A 20 17.19 -3.49 6.34
CA ALA A 20 15.99 -3.89 7.10
C ALA A 20 14.69 -3.78 6.28
N SER A 21 14.60 -2.86 5.31
CA SER A 21 13.34 -2.61 4.58
C SER A 21 13.12 -3.46 3.33
N MET A 22 14.16 -4.13 2.80
CA MET A 22 14.03 -4.94 1.57
C MET A 22 13.48 -6.36 1.80
N ASN A 23 13.31 -6.79 3.05
CA ASN A 23 12.98 -8.18 3.37
C ASN A 23 11.53 -8.43 3.82
N ALA A 24 10.73 -7.38 4.05
CA ALA A 24 9.29 -7.58 4.27
C ALA A 24 8.62 -7.89 2.92
N LEU A 25 8.64 -9.16 2.54
CA LEU A 25 7.96 -9.67 1.35
C LEU A 25 6.44 -9.37 1.40
N LEU A 26 5.87 -9.36 2.61
CA LEU A 26 4.45 -9.18 2.85
C LEU A 26 4.17 -7.96 3.74
N GLY A 27 3.39 -7.03 3.22
CA GLY A 27 2.78 -5.91 3.90
C GLY A 27 1.26 -6.08 4.04
N PHE A 28 0.67 -5.29 4.92
CA PHE A 28 -0.76 -5.35 5.24
C PHE A 28 -1.47 -4.04 4.91
N GLY A 29 -2.44 -4.12 4.00
CA GLY A 29 -3.26 -3.01 3.56
C GLY A 29 -4.42 -2.72 4.51
N VAL A 30 -4.35 -1.59 5.20
CA VAL A 30 -5.39 -1.10 6.08
C VAL A 30 -6.31 -0.17 5.30
N SER A 31 -7.27 -0.78 4.61
CA SER A 31 -8.23 -0.10 3.74
C SER A 31 -9.67 -0.62 3.90
N GLY A 32 -10.62 -0.05 3.14
CA GLY A 32 -11.96 -0.62 2.97
C GLY A 32 -12.70 -0.82 4.29
N PRO A 33 -13.10 -2.07 4.64
CA PRO A 33 -13.74 -2.39 5.92
C PRO A 33 -13.01 -1.84 7.15
N HIS A 34 -11.68 -1.77 7.11
CA HIS A 34 -10.87 -1.29 8.24
C HIS A 34 -11.09 0.20 8.54
N GLY A 35 -11.58 0.97 7.56
CA GLY A 35 -11.99 2.36 7.76
C GLY A 35 -13.48 2.53 8.10
N ALA A 36 -14.26 1.45 8.12
CA ALA A 36 -15.71 1.51 8.27
C ALA A 36 -16.16 1.23 9.71
N ARG A 37 -17.09 2.03 10.22
CA ARG A 37 -17.58 1.94 11.61
C ARG A 37 -18.19 0.59 11.99
N TRP A 38 -18.76 -0.12 11.02
CA TRP A 38 -19.34 -1.46 11.23
C TRP A 38 -18.29 -2.54 11.47
N PHE A 39 -17.03 -2.32 11.09
CA PHE A 39 -15.93 -3.22 11.45
C PHE A 39 -15.43 -2.82 12.84
N ALA A 40 -15.62 -3.68 13.84
CA ALA A 40 -15.30 -3.34 15.23
C ALA A 40 -13.81 -2.99 15.44
N GLU A 41 -13.53 -1.97 16.24
CA GLU A 41 -12.16 -1.50 16.51
C GLU A 41 -11.30 -2.59 17.18
N LYS A 42 -11.85 -3.30 18.19
CA LYS A 42 -11.16 -4.44 18.84
C LYS A 42 -10.77 -5.54 17.85
N LYS A 43 -11.61 -5.79 16.82
CA LYS A 43 -11.32 -6.78 15.78
C LYS A 43 -10.17 -6.34 14.88
N LEU A 44 -10.12 -5.05 14.53
CA LEU A 44 -9.00 -4.48 13.77
C LEU A 44 -7.70 -4.53 14.57
N THR A 45 -7.71 -4.15 15.85
CA THR A 45 -6.51 -4.23 16.70
C THR A 45 -5.99 -5.65 16.80
N ARG A 46 -6.87 -6.64 17.03
CA ARG A 46 -6.47 -8.05 17.05
C ARG A 46 -5.87 -8.50 15.72
N LEU A 47 -6.46 -8.10 14.59
CA LEU A 47 -5.97 -8.45 13.27
C LEU A 47 -4.56 -7.86 13.00
N ILE A 48 -4.33 -6.62 13.41
CA ILE A 48 -3.02 -5.98 13.30
C ILE A 48 -1.99 -6.68 14.19
N ALA A 49 -2.37 -7.03 15.43
CA ALA A 49 -1.49 -7.80 16.32
C ALA A 49 -1.09 -9.15 15.70
N GLN A 50 -2.06 -9.90 15.16
CA GLN A 50 -1.79 -11.17 14.47
C GLN A 50 -0.91 -11.01 13.23
N ALA A 51 -1.08 -9.93 12.47
CA ALA A 51 -0.18 -9.63 11.35
C ALA A 51 1.25 -9.40 11.82
N ILE A 52 1.45 -8.65 12.93
CA ILE A 52 2.76 -8.42 13.53
C ILE A 52 3.36 -9.74 14.04
N ASP A 53 2.59 -10.56 14.75
CA ASP A 53 3.01 -11.88 15.23
C ASP A 53 3.40 -12.81 14.08
N GLY A 54 2.71 -12.70 12.94
CA GLY A 54 3.00 -13.39 11.69
C GLY A 54 4.16 -12.80 10.88
N GLY A 55 4.88 -11.82 11.41
CA GLY A 55 6.08 -11.25 10.80
C GLY A 55 5.84 -10.06 9.84
N VAL A 56 4.61 -9.58 9.69
CA VAL A 56 4.34 -8.36 8.90
C VAL A 56 4.96 -7.16 9.61
N ARG A 57 5.69 -6.34 8.85
CA ARG A 57 6.30 -5.10 9.33
C ARG A 57 5.90 -3.87 8.53
N ASP A 58 5.34 -4.02 7.34
CA ASP A 58 4.88 -2.90 6.51
C ASP A 58 3.35 -2.80 6.52
N PHE A 59 2.83 -1.63 6.88
CA PHE A 59 1.40 -1.34 6.91
C PHE A 59 1.09 -0.19 5.95
N ASP A 60 0.27 -0.45 4.94
CA ASP A 60 -0.17 0.54 3.95
C ASP A 60 -1.57 1.06 4.27
N THR A 61 -1.79 2.36 4.10
CA THR A 61 -3.11 2.98 4.24
C THR A 61 -3.23 4.22 3.36
N ALA A 62 -4.29 5.03 3.49
CA ALA A 62 -4.47 6.27 2.76
C ALA A 62 -5.57 7.17 3.36
N PRO A 63 -5.51 8.50 3.17
CA PRO A 63 -6.60 9.42 3.52
C PRO A 63 -7.92 9.08 2.82
N PHE A 64 -7.85 8.52 1.63
CA PHE A 64 -9.02 8.07 0.87
C PHE A 64 -9.80 6.94 1.57
N TYR A 65 -9.19 6.20 2.50
CA TYR A 65 -9.75 4.99 3.10
C TYR A 65 -10.60 5.24 4.36
N GLY A 66 -11.31 6.37 4.42
CA GLY A 66 -12.13 6.73 5.58
C GLY A 66 -11.28 6.80 6.85
N ASP A 67 -11.75 6.21 7.96
CA ASP A 67 -11.07 6.31 9.25
C ASP A 67 -9.88 5.33 9.39
N ALA A 68 -9.46 4.65 8.31
CA ALA A 68 -8.47 3.58 8.37
C ALA A 68 -7.13 4.05 8.96
N GLN A 69 -6.64 5.24 8.59
CA GLN A 69 -5.41 5.81 9.14
C GLN A 69 -5.49 6.04 10.64
N LEU A 70 -6.57 6.69 11.10
CA LEU A 70 -6.79 6.99 12.51
C LEU A 70 -6.84 5.69 13.33
N ARG A 71 -7.56 4.70 12.81
CA ARG A 71 -7.74 3.40 13.47
C ARG A 71 -6.47 2.57 13.46
N LEU A 72 -5.69 2.61 12.39
CA LEU A 72 -4.35 2.00 12.35
C LEU A 72 -3.44 2.61 13.42
N GLY A 73 -3.38 3.95 13.49
CA GLY A 73 -2.58 4.64 14.49
C GLY A 73 -2.95 4.25 15.93
N ARG A 74 -4.25 4.19 16.24
CA ARG A 74 -4.75 3.73 17.55
C ARG A 74 -4.36 2.29 17.85
N ALA A 75 -4.55 1.38 16.89
CA ALA A 75 -4.21 -0.03 17.06
C ALA A 75 -2.71 -0.22 17.31
N LEU A 76 -1.84 0.40 16.49
CA LEU A 76 -0.39 0.29 16.65
C LEU A 76 0.09 0.82 18.02
N ARG A 77 -0.47 1.94 18.49
CA ARG A 77 -0.19 2.47 19.84
C ARG A 77 -0.68 1.54 20.94
N SER A 78 -1.89 1.01 20.81
CA SER A 78 -2.46 0.07 21.80
C SER A 78 -1.67 -1.23 21.88
N ILE A 79 -1.06 -1.68 20.79
CA ILE A 79 -0.20 -2.87 20.74
C ILE A 79 1.20 -2.56 21.28
N GLY A 80 1.60 -1.29 21.33
CA GLY A 80 2.99 -0.91 21.60
C GLY A 80 3.94 -1.33 20.47
N ALA A 81 3.44 -1.38 19.23
CA ALA A 81 4.18 -1.88 18.09
C ALA A 81 5.45 -1.06 17.82
N ARG A 82 6.58 -1.75 17.66
CA ARG A 82 7.89 -1.17 17.34
C ARG A 82 8.42 -1.79 16.05
N GLU A 83 9.42 -1.14 15.45
CA GLU A 83 10.12 -1.65 14.26
C GLU A 83 9.20 -1.94 13.06
N ILE A 84 8.17 -1.11 12.90
CA ILE A 84 7.21 -1.16 11.80
C ILE A 84 7.40 0.02 10.85
N LEU A 85 7.15 -0.26 9.57
CA LEU A 85 7.05 0.69 8.50
C LEU A 85 5.58 1.03 8.26
N VAL A 86 5.29 2.31 8.05
CA VAL A 86 3.96 2.77 7.67
C VAL A 86 4.05 3.57 6.39
N SER A 87 3.36 3.08 5.36
CA SER A 87 3.13 3.80 4.12
C SER A 87 1.74 4.41 4.10
N THR A 88 1.65 5.61 3.54
CA THR A 88 0.38 6.29 3.28
C THR A 88 0.43 7.02 1.95
N LYS A 89 -0.67 7.68 1.59
CA LYS A 89 -0.82 8.33 0.29
C LYS A 89 -1.26 9.77 0.44
N THR A 90 -1.05 10.57 -0.60
CA THR A 90 -1.47 11.97 -0.69
C THR A 90 -2.11 12.27 -2.04
N GLY A 91 -2.86 13.36 -2.09
CA GLY A 91 -3.36 13.94 -3.34
C GLY A 91 -4.65 13.33 -3.86
N THR A 92 -5.18 12.27 -3.22
CA THR A 92 -6.54 11.81 -3.42
C THR A 92 -7.27 11.70 -2.08
N ARG A 93 -8.38 12.43 -1.96
CA ARG A 93 -9.25 12.44 -0.78
C ARG A 93 -10.67 12.03 -1.14
N ARG A 94 -11.43 11.59 -0.13
CA ARG A 94 -12.85 11.25 -0.29
C ARG A 94 -13.71 12.45 0.10
N ALA A 95 -14.51 12.95 -0.84
CA ALA A 95 -15.53 13.97 -0.60
C ALA A 95 -16.91 13.36 -0.87
N GLY A 96 -17.58 12.92 0.20
CA GLY A 96 -18.82 12.15 0.09
C GLY A 96 -18.60 10.83 -0.66
N LEU A 97 -19.28 10.68 -1.80
CA LEU A 97 -19.15 9.50 -2.68
C LEU A 97 -18.10 9.69 -3.79
N ARG A 98 -17.47 10.86 -3.90
CA ARG A 98 -16.51 11.17 -4.96
C ARG A 98 -15.08 11.13 -4.46
N ALA A 99 -14.17 10.79 -5.36
CA ALA A 99 -12.74 11.03 -5.18
C ALA A 99 -12.42 12.44 -5.68
N VAL A 100 -11.72 13.22 -4.86
CA VAL A 100 -11.18 14.53 -5.23
C VAL A 100 -9.68 14.40 -5.30
N LYS A 101 -9.10 14.84 -6.43
CA LYS A 101 -7.66 14.87 -6.66
C LYS A 101 -7.15 16.30 -6.52
N ASP A 102 -6.09 16.47 -5.74
CA ASP A 102 -5.42 17.74 -5.52
C ASP A 102 -3.96 17.48 -5.14
N PHE A 103 -3.08 17.62 -6.11
CA PHE A 103 -1.64 17.42 -5.96
C PHE A 103 -0.88 18.74 -5.77
N SER A 104 -1.58 19.83 -5.42
CA SER A 104 -0.93 21.09 -5.09
C SER A 104 -0.05 20.95 -3.83
N ALA A 105 0.97 21.79 -3.71
CA ALA A 105 1.88 21.78 -2.58
C ALA A 105 1.14 21.95 -1.23
N ASN A 106 0.14 22.84 -1.18
CA ASN A 106 -0.65 23.06 0.03
C ASN A 106 -1.47 21.84 0.41
N ALA A 107 -2.10 21.18 -0.57
CA ALA A 107 -2.88 19.97 -0.32
C ALA A 107 -1.99 18.82 0.15
N ILE A 108 -0.83 18.63 -0.47
CA ILE A 108 0.12 17.59 -0.07
C ILE A 108 0.60 17.81 1.36
N ARG A 109 0.99 19.05 1.73
CA ARG A 109 1.42 19.35 3.10
C ARG A 109 0.30 19.11 4.12
N ALA A 110 -0.93 19.52 3.81
CA ALA A 110 -2.09 19.29 4.68
C ALA A 110 -2.40 17.78 4.84
N ASP A 111 -2.34 17.01 3.77
CA ASP A 111 -2.55 15.55 3.80
C ASP A 111 -1.47 14.85 4.64
N VAL A 112 -0.21 15.30 4.55
CA VAL A 112 0.92 14.77 5.34
C VAL A 112 0.73 15.09 6.82
N GLU A 113 0.41 16.33 7.18
CA GLU A 113 0.15 16.73 8.57
C GLU A 113 -1.01 15.93 9.17
N GLY A 114 -2.12 15.82 8.43
CA GLY A 114 -3.27 15.04 8.85
C GLY A 114 -2.93 13.55 9.03
N SER A 115 -2.10 13.00 8.14
CA SER A 115 -1.63 11.62 8.22
C SER A 115 -0.75 11.37 9.45
N LEU A 116 0.21 12.25 9.73
CA LEU A 116 1.07 12.18 10.91
C LEU A 116 0.25 12.22 12.20
N LYS A 117 -0.71 13.15 12.28
CA LYS A 117 -1.63 13.27 13.42
C LYS A 117 -2.52 12.03 13.58
N GLY A 118 -3.15 11.57 12.51
CA GLY A 118 -4.05 10.41 12.54
C GLY A 118 -3.33 9.11 12.92
N LEU A 119 -2.16 8.89 12.33
CA LEU A 119 -1.31 7.75 12.64
C LEU A 119 -0.60 7.89 14.00
N GLY A 120 -0.48 9.12 14.52
CA GLY A 120 0.30 9.46 15.71
C GLY A 120 1.77 9.12 15.54
N ARG A 121 2.38 9.60 14.45
CA ARG A 121 3.79 9.38 14.10
C ARG A 121 4.49 10.72 13.88
N GLU A 122 5.80 10.73 14.09
CA GLU A 122 6.66 11.90 13.84
C GLU A 122 7.11 12.00 12.38
N PHE A 123 7.15 10.87 11.67
CA PHE A 123 7.52 10.78 10.26
C PHE A 123 6.74 9.67 9.56
N LEU A 124 6.69 9.73 8.23
CA LEU A 124 6.15 8.69 7.35
C LEU A 124 7.29 7.89 6.70
N ASP A 125 7.20 6.56 6.70
CA ASP A 125 8.24 5.71 6.11
C ASP A 125 8.21 5.76 4.57
N THR A 126 7.01 5.78 3.99
CA THR A 126 6.80 6.04 2.56
C THR A 126 5.55 6.87 2.33
N LEU A 127 5.64 7.89 1.49
CA LEU A 127 4.49 8.65 1.01
C LEU A 127 4.30 8.41 -0.49
N TYR A 128 3.12 7.90 -0.88
CA TYR A 128 2.77 7.71 -2.29
C TYR A 128 1.87 8.83 -2.82
N LEU A 129 2.12 9.34 -4.03
CA LEU A 129 1.10 10.04 -4.79
C LEU A 129 0.02 9.02 -5.22
N HIS A 130 -1.25 9.31 -4.92
CA HIS A 130 -2.34 8.38 -5.16
C HIS A 130 -3.03 8.64 -6.52
N GLY A 131 -2.61 7.89 -7.53
CA GLY A 131 -3.14 7.93 -8.89
C GLY A 131 -2.89 9.25 -9.64
N PRO A 132 -1.69 9.84 -9.62
CA PRO A 132 -1.40 11.06 -10.37
C PRO A 132 -1.29 10.77 -11.88
N ALA A 133 -1.48 11.81 -12.70
CA ALA A 133 -0.99 11.89 -14.08
C ALA A 133 0.48 12.35 -14.10
N PRO A 134 1.23 12.14 -15.20
CA PRO A 134 2.64 12.56 -15.31
C PRO A 134 2.88 14.04 -14.96
N ALA A 135 2.08 14.96 -15.49
CA ALA A 135 2.20 16.39 -15.18
C ALA A 135 1.98 16.72 -13.69
N GLU A 136 1.11 15.95 -13.02
CA GLU A 136 0.88 16.09 -11.58
C GLU A 136 2.05 15.54 -10.76
N ILE A 137 2.75 14.51 -11.26
CA ILE A 137 4.00 14.03 -10.67
C ILE A 137 5.06 15.12 -10.72
N ASP A 138 5.23 15.77 -11.87
CA ASP A 138 6.22 16.84 -12.04
C ASP A 138 5.94 18.03 -11.11
N ALA A 139 4.68 18.44 -11.02
CA ALA A 139 4.26 19.53 -10.14
C ALA A 139 4.44 19.19 -8.64
N ALA A 140 4.21 17.93 -8.26
CA ALA A 140 4.30 17.48 -6.86
C ALA A 140 5.74 17.14 -6.42
N LEU A 141 6.64 16.81 -7.35
CA LEU A 141 7.98 16.34 -7.02
C LEU A 141 8.78 17.32 -6.13
N PRO A 142 8.81 18.64 -6.39
CA PRO A 142 9.53 19.58 -5.54
C PRO A 142 9.05 19.59 -4.07
N VAL A 143 7.74 19.55 -3.84
CA VAL A 143 7.21 19.52 -2.45
C VAL A 143 7.50 18.19 -1.76
N LEU A 144 7.45 17.07 -2.50
CA LEU A 144 7.82 15.76 -1.96
C LEU A 144 9.29 15.68 -1.58
N ARG A 145 10.18 16.26 -2.38
CA ARG A 145 11.62 16.35 -2.07
C ARG A 145 11.89 17.26 -0.88
N ALA A 146 11.16 18.37 -0.75
CA ALA A 146 11.25 19.22 0.44
C ALA A 146 10.86 18.45 1.71
N LEU A 147 9.73 17.72 1.69
CA LEU A 147 9.29 16.87 2.81
C LEU A 147 10.30 15.75 3.14
N GLN A 148 11.03 15.24 2.14
CA GLN A 148 12.13 14.31 2.37
C GLN A 148 13.34 14.97 3.04
N ALA A 149 13.74 16.15 2.56
CA ALA A 149 14.85 16.90 3.14
C ALA A 149 14.56 17.35 4.58
N GLU A 150 13.30 17.68 4.88
CA GLU A 150 12.80 17.99 6.23
C GLU A 150 12.81 16.76 7.17
N GLY A 151 12.93 15.54 6.64
CA GLY A 151 12.83 14.29 7.40
C GLY A 151 11.40 13.86 7.77
N THR A 152 10.41 14.65 7.37
CA THR A 152 8.97 14.37 7.55
C THR A 152 8.55 13.09 6.84
N VAL A 153 9.14 12.83 5.67
CA VAL A 153 8.91 11.63 4.85
C VAL A 153 10.27 11.00 4.55
N ARG A 154 10.42 9.68 4.69
CA ARG A 154 11.69 9.01 4.37
C ARG A 154 11.80 8.67 2.89
N ARG A 155 10.74 8.13 2.31
CA ARG A 155 10.69 7.69 0.91
C ARG A 155 9.47 8.26 0.21
N ILE A 156 9.61 8.57 -1.07
CA ILE A 156 8.50 9.02 -1.91
C ILE A 156 8.22 7.98 -2.99
N GLY A 157 6.94 7.79 -3.30
CA GLY A 157 6.53 6.86 -4.34
C GLY A 157 5.32 7.32 -5.13
N VAL A 158 4.97 6.54 -6.15
CA VAL A 158 3.72 6.70 -6.91
C VAL A 158 2.91 5.41 -6.87
N CYS A 159 1.66 5.51 -6.43
CA CYS A 159 0.66 4.44 -6.57
C CYS A 159 -0.20 4.77 -7.77
N GLY A 160 -0.04 4.08 -8.89
CA GLY A 160 -0.65 4.49 -10.16
C GLY A 160 -0.76 3.38 -11.19
N GLU A 161 -0.97 3.79 -12.44
CA GLU A 161 -1.13 2.90 -13.59
C GLU A 161 -0.41 3.47 -14.82
N GLY A 162 0.00 2.57 -15.73
CA GLY A 162 0.53 2.93 -17.06
C GLY A 162 1.64 3.98 -17.01
N ALA A 163 1.49 5.03 -17.83
CA ALA A 163 2.49 6.08 -18.01
C ALA A 163 2.92 6.78 -16.71
N ALA A 164 2.06 6.82 -15.68
CA ALA A 164 2.41 7.42 -14.40
C ALA A 164 3.54 6.65 -13.68
N LEU A 165 3.57 5.32 -13.77
CA LEU A 165 4.61 4.51 -13.14
C LEU A 165 5.94 4.61 -13.90
N ASP A 166 5.88 4.65 -15.24
CA ASP A 166 7.06 4.87 -16.07
C ASP A 166 7.67 6.25 -15.83
N HIS A 167 6.82 7.26 -15.73
CA HIS A 167 7.23 8.62 -15.41
C HIS A 167 7.84 8.71 -14.02
N ALA A 168 7.20 8.11 -13.00
CA ALA A 168 7.75 8.05 -11.65
C ALA A 168 9.14 7.41 -11.60
N LEU A 169 9.34 6.33 -12.37
CA LEU A 169 10.63 5.67 -12.48
C LEU A 169 11.69 6.55 -13.15
N ALA A 170 11.31 7.32 -14.17
CA ALA A 170 12.21 8.27 -14.84
C ALA A 170 12.56 9.47 -13.94
N SER A 171 11.61 9.93 -13.12
CA SER A 171 11.76 11.09 -12.23
C SER A 171 12.46 10.77 -10.88
N GLY A 172 12.94 9.53 -10.72
CA GLY A 172 13.80 9.14 -9.59
C GLY A 172 13.06 8.89 -8.26
N PHE A 173 11.81 8.46 -8.29
CA PHE A 173 11.09 8.06 -7.08
C PHE A 173 11.69 6.80 -6.44
N ASP A 174 11.56 6.67 -5.11
CA ASP A 174 12.13 5.56 -4.33
C ASP A 174 11.29 4.28 -4.45
N ALA A 175 10.00 4.43 -4.77
CA ALA A 175 9.05 3.32 -4.88
C ALA A 175 7.95 3.54 -5.92
N ILE A 176 7.50 2.45 -6.54
CA ILE A 176 6.30 2.41 -7.37
C ILE A 176 5.34 1.32 -6.85
N MET A 177 4.04 1.63 -6.86
CA MET A 177 2.98 0.73 -6.43
C MET A 177 1.95 0.59 -7.54
N GLY A 178 1.61 -0.65 -7.90
CA GLY A 178 0.76 -0.93 -9.05
C GLY A 178 0.13 -2.33 -9.00
N VAL A 179 -0.88 -2.56 -9.82
CA VAL A 179 -1.53 -3.88 -9.89
C VAL A 179 -0.58 -4.89 -10.52
N PHE A 180 -0.37 -6.01 -9.82
CA PHE A 180 0.33 -7.18 -10.35
C PHE A 180 -0.18 -8.44 -9.65
N ASN A 181 -0.71 -9.39 -10.44
CA ASN A 181 -1.19 -10.70 -9.99
C ASN A 181 -1.21 -11.70 -11.16
N VAL A 182 -1.61 -12.94 -10.87
CA VAL A 182 -1.64 -14.06 -11.85
C VAL A 182 -2.44 -13.73 -13.12
N ILE A 183 -3.49 -12.90 -13.02
CA ILE A 183 -4.37 -12.54 -14.15
C ILE A 183 -3.95 -11.20 -14.78
N ASP A 184 -3.61 -10.21 -13.97
CA ASP A 184 -3.28 -8.86 -14.40
C ASP A 184 -1.80 -8.57 -14.13
N ARG A 185 -1.00 -8.68 -15.20
CA ARG A 185 0.45 -8.47 -15.20
C ARG A 185 0.88 -7.17 -15.90
N ARG A 186 -0.05 -6.23 -16.11
CA ARG A 186 0.21 -5.03 -16.94
C ARG A 186 1.38 -4.16 -16.49
N HIS A 187 1.78 -4.23 -15.21
CA HIS A 187 2.91 -3.48 -14.67
C HIS A 187 4.20 -4.28 -14.52
N GLU A 188 4.25 -5.53 -15.01
CA GLU A 188 5.44 -6.38 -14.90
C GLU A 188 6.68 -5.74 -15.54
N GLY A 189 6.54 -5.15 -16.73
CA GLY A 189 7.66 -4.52 -17.43
C GLY A 189 8.26 -3.35 -16.64
N VAL A 190 7.42 -2.48 -16.07
CA VAL A 190 7.90 -1.35 -15.26
C VAL A 190 8.45 -1.83 -13.92
N PHE A 191 7.90 -2.88 -13.31
CA PHE A 191 8.44 -3.47 -12.09
C PHE A 191 9.83 -4.08 -12.32
N SER A 192 10.02 -4.81 -13.42
CA SER A 192 11.33 -5.35 -13.79
C SER A 192 12.39 -4.25 -13.97
N ARG A 193 12.04 -3.16 -14.66
CA ARG A 193 12.94 -2.01 -14.82
C ARG A 193 13.22 -1.29 -13.50
N ALA A 194 12.20 -1.08 -12.67
CA ALA A 194 12.34 -0.44 -11.37
C ALA A 194 13.28 -1.24 -10.47
N ARG A 195 13.10 -2.55 -10.41
CA ARG A 195 13.96 -3.44 -9.64
C ARG A 195 15.41 -3.43 -10.13
N ALA A 196 15.64 -3.45 -11.45
CA ALA A 196 16.98 -3.35 -12.01
C ALA A 196 17.71 -2.04 -11.61
N ARG A 197 16.96 -1.01 -11.21
CA ARG A 197 17.46 0.28 -10.71
C ARG A 197 17.43 0.42 -9.19
N GLY A 198 17.10 -0.65 -8.45
CA GLY A 198 16.98 -0.61 -6.99
C GLY A 198 15.77 0.16 -6.45
N VAL A 199 14.79 0.47 -7.30
CA VAL A 199 13.53 1.12 -6.91
C VAL A 199 12.58 0.09 -6.34
N GLN A 200 11.97 0.37 -5.19
CA GLN A 200 11.03 -0.56 -4.56
C GLN A 200 9.76 -0.70 -5.40
N THR A 201 9.32 -1.92 -5.60
CA THR A 201 8.07 -2.26 -6.30
C THR A 201 7.09 -2.86 -5.31
N VAL A 202 5.86 -2.36 -5.30
CA VAL A 202 4.78 -2.86 -4.41
C VAL A 202 3.58 -3.29 -5.24
N ALA A 203 3.27 -4.59 -5.19
CA ALA A 203 2.12 -5.17 -5.85
C ALA A 203 0.85 -4.99 -4.99
N ILE A 204 -0.20 -4.43 -5.61
CA ILE A 204 -1.56 -4.36 -5.04
C ILE A 204 -2.53 -5.24 -5.82
N ALA A 205 -3.66 -5.57 -5.18
CA ALA A 205 -4.63 -6.56 -5.68
C ALA A 205 -3.99 -7.93 -6.03
N PRO A 206 -3.13 -8.49 -5.16
CA PRO A 206 -2.37 -9.71 -5.41
C PRO A 206 -3.26 -10.94 -5.63
N LEU A 207 -4.45 -10.96 -5.02
CA LEU A 207 -5.44 -12.03 -5.12
C LEU A 207 -6.53 -11.72 -6.16
N ALA A 208 -6.28 -10.79 -7.09
CA ALA A 208 -7.25 -10.37 -8.11
C ALA A 208 -8.64 -10.04 -7.51
N GLN A 209 -8.66 -9.28 -6.40
CA GLN A 209 -9.89 -8.92 -5.66
C GLN A 209 -10.66 -10.14 -5.08
N GLY A 210 -9.95 -11.23 -4.79
CA GLY A 210 -10.54 -12.45 -4.26
C GLY A 210 -11.10 -13.38 -5.34
N ALA A 211 -10.72 -13.20 -6.61
CA ALA A 211 -11.15 -14.06 -7.70
C ALA A 211 -10.73 -15.54 -7.52
N PHE A 212 -9.68 -15.80 -6.73
CA PHE A 212 -9.19 -17.15 -6.44
C PHE A 212 -9.70 -17.72 -5.11
N ALA A 213 -10.42 -16.93 -4.32
CA ALA A 213 -11.01 -17.45 -3.09
C ALA A 213 -12.22 -18.31 -3.44
N LYS A 214 -12.39 -19.46 -2.79
CA LYS A 214 -13.61 -20.27 -2.93
C LYS A 214 -14.82 -19.37 -2.71
N GLN A 215 -15.62 -19.16 -3.76
CA GLN A 215 -16.85 -18.38 -3.67
C GLN A 215 -17.88 -19.22 -2.92
N SER A 216 -18.06 -18.93 -1.63
CA SER A 216 -19.30 -19.28 -0.93
C SER A 216 -20.31 -18.14 -1.10
N ALA A 217 -21.61 -18.45 -1.01
CA ALA A 217 -22.64 -17.41 -0.87
C ALA A 217 -22.22 -16.40 0.23
N PRO A 218 -22.49 -15.09 0.07
CA PRO A 218 -22.05 -14.10 1.05
C PRO A 218 -22.66 -14.41 2.42
N ARG A 219 -21.80 -14.67 3.41
CA ARG A 219 -22.21 -14.97 4.79
C ARG A 219 -22.00 -13.80 5.73
N SER A 220 -21.34 -12.74 5.24
CA SER A 220 -21.00 -11.56 6.04
C SER A 220 -21.06 -10.27 5.22
N ALA A 221 -21.12 -9.12 5.90
CA ALA A 221 -21.02 -7.81 5.28
C ALA A 221 -19.71 -7.61 4.50
N SER A 222 -18.62 -8.27 4.92
CA SER A 222 -17.35 -8.26 4.20
C SER A 222 -17.43 -8.98 2.86
N ASP A 223 -18.20 -10.07 2.79
CA ASP A 223 -18.39 -10.84 1.54
C ASP A 223 -19.26 -10.05 0.56
N ALA A 224 -20.34 -9.45 1.06
CA ALA A 224 -21.21 -8.59 0.26
C ALA A 224 -20.45 -7.38 -0.30
N TRP A 225 -19.59 -6.75 0.51
CA TRP A 225 -18.75 -5.65 0.05
C TRP A 225 -17.72 -6.08 -1.00
N ARG A 226 -17.12 -7.28 -0.85
CA ARG A 226 -16.18 -7.84 -1.84
C ARG A 226 -16.88 -8.04 -3.19
N LEU A 227 -18.07 -8.64 -3.16
CA LEU A 227 -18.88 -8.85 -4.37
C LEU A 227 -19.26 -7.52 -5.04
N ALA A 228 -19.75 -6.55 -4.27
CA ALA A 228 -20.11 -5.22 -4.79
C ALA A 228 -18.90 -4.51 -5.41
N ARG A 229 -17.73 -4.56 -4.75
CA ARG A 229 -16.49 -3.97 -5.28
C ARG A 229 -16.04 -4.63 -6.59
N ALA A 230 -16.13 -5.96 -6.69
CA ALA A 230 -15.80 -6.68 -7.91
C ALA A 230 -16.70 -6.28 -9.08
N THR A 231 -18.00 -6.08 -8.82
CA THR A 231 -18.99 -5.63 -9.81
C THR A 231 -18.77 -4.18 -10.24
N MET A 232 -18.53 -3.25 -9.30
CA MET A 232 -18.37 -1.82 -9.59
C MET A 232 -17.12 -1.48 -10.41
N ARG A 233 -16.05 -2.27 -10.33
CA ARG A 233 -14.82 -2.07 -11.13
C ARG A 233 -14.87 -2.71 -12.53
N GLY A 234 -16.06 -3.05 -13.03
CA GLY A 234 -16.33 -3.28 -14.46
C GLY A 234 -15.71 -4.55 -15.05
N GLY A 235 -15.87 -5.72 -14.44
CA GLY A 235 -15.20 -6.94 -14.92
C GLY A 235 -15.96 -8.26 -14.82
N ALA A 236 -17.29 -8.27 -14.73
CA ALA A 236 -18.02 -9.51 -14.45
C ALA A 236 -18.05 -10.55 -15.60
N ARG A 237 -17.71 -10.19 -16.85
CA ARG A 237 -17.86 -11.12 -18.01
C ARG A 237 -16.59 -11.51 -18.75
N SER A 238 -15.56 -10.65 -18.87
CA SER A 238 -14.29 -11.02 -19.53
C SER A 238 -13.22 -11.54 -18.57
N LYS A 239 -13.34 -11.24 -17.26
CA LYS A 239 -12.43 -11.74 -16.22
C LYS A 239 -12.82 -13.11 -15.67
N SER A 240 -13.95 -13.71 -16.11
CA SER A 240 -14.40 -15.01 -15.58
C SER A 240 -13.53 -16.17 -16.09
N ASN A 241 -13.28 -16.28 -17.40
CA ASN A 241 -12.50 -17.40 -17.95
C ASN A 241 -11.02 -17.37 -17.53
N ALA A 242 -10.40 -16.19 -17.52
CA ALA A 242 -9.02 -16.04 -17.04
C ALA A 242 -8.90 -16.35 -15.54
N ALA A 243 -9.88 -15.93 -14.73
CA ALA A 243 -9.91 -16.25 -13.30
C ALA A 243 -10.15 -17.74 -13.04
N ILE A 244 -11.03 -18.39 -13.81
CA ILE A 244 -11.28 -19.83 -13.74
C ILE A 244 -9.99 -20.60 -14.06
N LYS A 245 -9.37 -20.33 -15.22
CA LYS A 245 -8.11 -20.99 -15.62
C LYS A 245 -6.99 -20.75 -14.61
N ALA A 246 -6.85 -19.53 -14.10
CA ALA A 246 -5.86 -19.21 -13.08
C ALA A 246 -6.18 -19.93 -11.76
N SER A 247 -7.44 -20.05 -11.35
CA SER A 247 -7.83 -20.81 -10.16
C SER A 247 -7.56 -22.31 -10.32
N GLU A 248 -7.80 -22.89 -11.49
CA GLU A 248 -7.48 -24.29 -11.80
C GLU A 248 -5.96 -24.51 -11.71
N ALA A 249 -5.17 -23.67 -12.36
CA ALA A 249 -3.71 -23.73 -12.32
C ALA A 249 -3.15 -23.57 -10.90
N LEU A 250 -3.70 -22.64 -10.11
CA LEU A 250 -3.29 -22.42 -8.72
C LEU A 250 -3.69 -23.58 -7.81
N SER A 251 -4.80 -24.26 -8.10
CA SER A 251 -5.26 -25.42 -7.32
C SER A 251 -4.43 -26.68 -7.60
N ALA A 252 -3.72 -26.73 -8.73
CA ALA A 252 -2.80 -27.81 -9.05
C ALA A 252 -1.47 -27.76 -8.27
N VAL A 253 -1.21 -26.67 -7.52
CA VAL A 253 -0.03 -26.56 -6.66
C VAL A 253 -0.31 -27.24 -5.32
N GLU A 254 -0.05 -28.54 -5.23
CA GLU A 254 -0.45 -29.40 -4.10
C GLU A 254 0.04 -28.92 -2.72
N SER A 255 1.19 -28.21 -2.66
CA SER A 255 1.79 -27.75 -1.41
C SER A 255 1.21 -26.45 -0.86
N LEU A 256 0.33 -25.75 -1.60
CA LEU A 256 -0.19 -24.44 -1.23
C LEU A 256 -1.70 -24.34 -1.46
N SER A 257 -2.38 -23.54 -0.64
CA SER A 257 -3.73 -23.11 -0.99
C SER A 257 -3.69 -22.24 -2.26
N PRO A 258 -4.79 -22.12 -3.04
CA PRO A 258 -4.80 -21.26 -4.22
C PRO A 258 -4.41 -19.80 -3.93
N SER A 259 -4.78 -19.28 -2.75
CA SER A 259 -4.35 -17.96 -2.29
C SER A 259 -2.86 -17.94 -1.95
N GLY A 260 -2.34 -18.99 -1.30
CA GLY A 260 -0.91 -19.14 -1.02
C GLY A 260 -0.07 -19.20 -2.31
N ALA A 261 -0.53 -19.97 -3.31
CA ALA A 261 0.11 -20.06 -4.61
C ALA A 261 0.07 -18.71 -5.36
N ALA A 262 -1.04 -17.96 -5.29
CA ALA A 262 -1.16 -16.64 -5.92
C ALA A 262 -0.21 -15.62 -5.28
N LEU A 263 -0.09 -15.62 -3.95
CA LEU A 263 0.87 -14.77 -3.24
C LEU A 263 2.31 -15.18 -3.57
N ALA A 264 2.61 -16.48 -3.57
CA ALA A 264 3.92 -17.00 -3.96
C ALA A 264 4.30 -16.55 -5.37
N PHE A 265 3.38 -16.59 -6.34
CA PHE A 265 3.61 -16.07 -7.69
C PHE A 265 3.98 -14.59 -7.71
N VAL A 266 3.29 -13.75 -6.93
CA VAL A 266 3.61 -12.31 -6.88
C VAL A 266 4.98 -12.05 -6.24
N LEU A 267 5.33 -12.85 -5.23
CA LEU A 267 6.63 -12.76 -4.55
C LEU A 267 7.77 -13.39 -5.35
N GLN A 268 7.45 -14.25 -6.34
CA GLN A 268 8.45 -14.98 -7.10
C GLN A 268 9.44 -14.03 -7.77
N GLY A 269 10.69 -14.48 -7.76
CA GLY A 269 11.79 -13.74 -8.32
C GLY A 269 12.17 -12.49 -7.54
N GLY A 270 11.41 -12.00 -6.55
CA GLY A 270 11.66 -10.72 -5.85
C GLY A 270 11.19 -9.52 -6.67
N LEU A 271 10.23 -9.70 -7.57
CA LEU A 271 9.74 -8.66 -8.48
C LEU A 271 9.00 -7.53 -7.77
N ALA A 272 8.34 -7.82 -6.64
CA ALA A 272 7.67 -6.83 -5.79
C ALA A 272 7.48 -7.33 -4.35
N SER A 273 7.51 -6.40 -3.39
CA SER A 273 6.83 -6.58 -2.09
C SER A 273 5.33 -6.48 -2.29
N LEU A 274 4.54 -6.96 -1.35
CA LEU A 274 3.10 -7.17 -1.58
C LEU A 274 2.28 -6.49 -0.49
N ALA A 275 1.32 -5.64 -0.85
CA ALA A 275 0.37 -5.08 0.11
C ALA A 275 -0.95 -5.87 0.04
N LEU A 276 -1.27 -6.63 1.09
CA LEU A 276 -2.56 -7.35 1.20
C LEU A 276 -3.70 -6.35 1.44
N THR A 277 -4.38 -5.93 0.37
CA THR A 277 -5.49 -4.94 0.40
C THR A 277 -6.86 -5.55 0.22
#